data_AF-A0A4Z2IFP8-F1
#
_entry.id   AF-A0A4Z2IFP8-F1
#
_cell.length_a   1.000
_cell.length_b   1.000
_cell.length_c   1.000
_cell.angle_alpha   90.00
_cell.angle_beta   90.00
_cell.angle_gamma   90.00
#
_symmetry.space_group_name_H-M   'P 1'
#
loop_
_entity.id
_entity.type
_entity.pdbx_description
1 polymer ?
#
loop_
_entity_poly.entity_id
_entity_poly.type
_entity_poly.pdbx_seq_one_letter_code
_entity_poly.pdbx_strand_id
1 'polypeptide(L)'
;MLDGDVTDIVEAQSLSFRPQHIDIYLAGWGPEDDGASLEGPGPLARLALHNGIKTGRQGRGSVFVWASGFGGRRGDHCSCDGYGGSVYTVSIGGGAPDYLERCSSTLATAYAGGEAGETVNAVEGVRCPRQVTQQSCSRAASDTSLASSVAAGVIALTLEANPLLTWRDVQHIIVRTSKSHHLLAPDWSVNGAGFKVSHLYGFGLLDAESMVKEAERWRPVPAQHRCVEEAPIQRSRTIHPGSPLTSVFVTTGCSGEPRRRVVYVEHVVVRVAVAHGRRGDLSITLASPSGTVSQLLANR
;
A
#
# COMPACT_ATOMS: atom_id res chain seq x y z
N MET A 1 1.85 -20.83 6.33
CA MET A 1 2.33 -19.58 5.71
C MET A 1 3.63 -19.10 6.35
N LEU A 2 3.78 -19.11 7.68
CA LEU A 2 5.07 -18.79 8.34
C LEU A 2 6.07 -19.97 8.42
N ASP A 3 5.71 -21.14 7.88
CA ASP A 3 6.56 -22.33 7.83
C ASP A 3 6.11 -23.22 6.65
N GLY A 4 7.08 -23.92 6.03
CA GLY A 4 6.90 -24.79 4.86
C GLY A 4 6.81 -24.10 3.50
N ASP A 5 6.62 -24.88 2.45
CA ASP A 5 6.48 -24.38 1.07
C ASP A 5 5.24 -23.49 0.92
N VAL A 6 5.46 -22.24 0.54
CA VAL A 6 4.39 -21.27 0.28
C VAL A 6 3.97 -21.39 -1.18
N THR A 7 2.72 -21.80 -1.39
CA THR A 7 2.11 -21.97 -2.72
C THR A 7 0.88 -21.08 -2.87
N ASP A 8 0.45 -20.80 -4.10
CA ASP A 8 -0.73 -19.96 -4.39
C ASP A 8 -2.00 -20.42 -3.64
N ILE A 9 -2.19 -21.73 -3.45
CA ILE A 9 -3.32 -22.26 -2.66
C ILE A 9 -3.18 -21.98 -1.17
N VAL A 10 -1.97 -22.05 -0.60
CA VAL A 10 -1.71 -21.74 0.82
C VAL A 10 -1.98 -20.27 1.10
N GLU A 11 -1.54 -19.39 0.20
CA GLU A 11 -1.84 -17.96 0.27
C GLU A 11 -3.34 -17.69 0.17
N ALA A 12 -4.01 -18.27 -0.83
CA ALA A 12 -5.45 -18.09 -1.03
C ALA A 12 -6.27 -18.55 0.18
N GLN A 13 -5.94 -19.71 0.75
CA GLN A 13 -6.60 -20.23 1.96
C GLN A 13 -6.35 -19.32 3.17
N SER A 14 -5.14 -18.78 3.31
CA SER A 14 -4.79 -17.87 4.41
C SER A 14 -5.58 -16.55 4.29
N LEU A 15 -5.66 -15.99 3.09
CA LEU A 15 -6.37 -14.73 2.80
C LEU A 15 -7.89 -14.85 2.86
N SER A 16 -8.43 -16.07 2.76
CA SER A 16 -9.87 -16.35 2.79
C SER A 16 -10.30 -17.09 4.06
N PHE A 17 -9.44 -17.15 5.09
CA PHE A 17 -9.73 -17.86 6.32
C PHE A 17 -10.76 -17.09 7.17
N ARG A 18 -11.98 -17.62 7.27
CA ARG A 18 -13.08 -17.06 8.11
C ARG A 18 -13.34 -15.55 7.88
N PRO A 19 -13.67 -15.10 6.66
CA PRO A 19 -13.80 -13.68 6.32
C PRO A 19 -15.04 -13.00 6.90
N GLN A 20 -15.95 -13.76 7.52
CA GLN A 20 -17.09 -13.24 8.26
C GLN A 20 -16.79 -13.02 9.76
N HIS A 21 -15.68 -13.57 10.24
CA HIS A 21 -15.25 -13.44 11.63
C HIS A 21 -14.01 -12.55 11.76
N ILE A 22 -13.09 -12.63 10.79
CA ILE A 22 -11.87 -11.82 10.77
C ILE A 22 -12.14 -10.54 9.98
N ASP A 23 -11.97 -9.40 10.66
CA ASP A 23 -12.10 -8.09 10.04
C ASP A 23 -10.84 -7.65 9.30
N ILE A 24 -9.68 -7.83 9.94
CA ILE A 24 -8.38 -7.33 9.47
C ILE A 24 -7.41 -8.51 9.30
N TYR A 25 -6.79 -8.57 8.13
CA TYR A 25 -5.72 -9.51 7.81
C TYR A 25 -4.42 -8.74 7.73
N LEU A 26 -3.42 -9.18 8.49
CA LEU A 26 -2.09 -8.59 8.48
C LEU A 26 -1.12 -9.53 7.78
N ALA A 27 -0.37 -8.98 6.82
CA ALA A 27 0.66 -9.69 6.09
C ALA A 27 1.93 -8.84 5.99
N GLY A 28 3.09 -9.49 6.16
CA GLY A 28 4.41 -8.90 5.99
C GLY A 28 5.32 -9.79 5.13
N TRP A 29 4.71 -10.52 4.19
CA TRP A 29 5.37 -11.43 3.26
C TRP A 29 5.08 -10.98 1.84
N GLY A 30 5.91 -11.42 0.90
CA GLY A 30 5.85 -11.05 -0.51
C GLY A 30 7.00 -11.70 -1.26
N PRO A 31 7.31 -11.20 -2.46
CA PRO A 31 8.53 -11.54 -3.18
C PRO A 31 9.77 -11.20 -2.35
N GLU A 32 10.93 -11.72 -2.77
CA GLU A 32 12.18 -11.37 -2.11
C GLU A 32 12.52 -9.88 -2.37
N ASP A 33 12.80 -9.14 -1.30
CA ASP A 33 13.11 -7.71 -1.33
C ASP A 33 14.54 -7.43 -1.88
N ASP A 34 15.00 -8.13 -2.91
CA ASP A 34 16.39 -8.17 -3.39
C ASP A 34 16.75 -7.08 -4.39
N GLY A 35 15.81 -6.21 -4.78
CA GLY A 35 16.03 -5.22 -5.84
C GLY A 35 16.05 -5.82 -7.26
N ALA A 36 15.74 -7.11 -7.42
CA ALA A 36 15.70 -7.81 -8.70
C ALA A 36 14.40 -8.59 -8.97
N SER A 37 13.58 -8.90 -7.96
CA SER A 37 12.33 -9.63 -8.09
C SER A 37 11.19 -8.79 -8.68
N LEU A 38 10.26 -9.44 -9.39
CA LEU A 38 9.03 -8.81 -9.91
C LEU A 38 7.95 -9.89 -9.95
N GLU A 39 7.16 -9.95 -8.89
CA GLU A 39 6.19 -11.02 -8.67
C GLU A 39 4.95 -10.47 -7.97
N GLY A 40 3.96 -11.32 -7.75
CA GLY A 40 2.72 -10.93 -7.10
C GLY A 40 1.77 -12.11 -6.97
N PRO A 41 0.55 -11.88 -6.45
CA PRO A 41 -0.38 -12.96 -6.15
C PRO A 41 -0.71 -13.78 -7.40
N GLY A 42 -0.60 -15.10 -7.23
CA GLY A 42 -1.09 -16.09 -8.18
C GLY A 42 -2.61 -16.00 -8.37
N PRO A 43 -3.17 -16.77 -9.32
CA PRO A 43 -4.59 -16.70 -9.65
C PRO A 43 -5.52 -16.92 -8.46
N LEU A 44 -5.20 -17.86 -7.56
CA LEU A 44 -6.04 -18.17 -6.40
C LEU A 44 -5.91 -17.09 -5.33
N ALA A 45 -4.69 -16.64 -5.00
CA ALA A 45 -4.47 -15.57 -4.03
C ALA A 45 -5.14 -14.26 -4.48
N ARG A 46 -5.05 -13.93 -5.77
CA ARG A 46 -5.72 -12.77 -6.36
C ARG A 46 -7.24 -12.87 -6.27
N LEU A 47 -7.80 -14.05 -6.52
CA LEU A 47 -9.23 -14.30 -6.36
C LEU A 47 -9.64 -14.19 -4.88
N ALA A 48 -8.82 -14.68 -3.95
CA ALA A 48 -9.06 -14.56 -2.51
C ALA A 48 -9.11 -13.09 -2.05
N LEU A 49 -8.14 -12.26 -2.48
CA LEU A 49 -8.16 -10.80 -2.21
C LEU A 49 -9.43 -10.15 -2.75
N HIS A 50 -9.78 -10.42 -4.02
CA HIS A 50 -10.98 -9.86 -4.65
C HIS A 50 -12.28 -10.32 -3.95
N ASN A 51 -12.38 -11.60 -3.57
CA ASN A 51 -13.56 -12.10 -2.86
C ASN A 51 -13.62 -11.56 -1.43
N GLY A 52 -12.49 -11.40 -0.76
CA GLY A 52 -12.38 -10.81 0.57
C GLY A 52 -12.95 -9.40 0.62
N ILE A 53 -12.54 -8.52 -0.31
CA ILE A 53 -13.06 -7.14 -0.38
C ILE A 53 -14.53 -7.06 -0.83
N LYS A 54 -15.08 -8.10 -1.48
CA LYS A 54 -16.48 -8.13 -1.93
C LYS A 54 -17.43 -8.72 -0.89
N THR A 55 -17.00 -9.75 -0.17
CA THR A 55 -17.90 -10.61 0.62
C THR A 55 -17.53 -10.65 2.10
N GLY A 56 -16.28 -10.36 2.47
CA GLY A 56 -15.83 -10.34 3.85
C GLY A 56 -16.57 -9.29 4.68
N ARG A 57 -16.57 -9.47 6.01
CA ARG A 57 -17.21 -8.57 6.96
C ARG A 57 -18.67 -8.28 6.61
N GLN A 58 -19.43 -9.32 6.27
CA GLN A 58 -20.85 -9.23 5.87
C GLN A 58 -21.07 -8.30 4.66
N GLY A 59 -20.14 -8.32 3.70
CA GLY A 59 -20.19 -7.49 2.49
C GLY A 59 -19.55 -6.11 2.62
N ARG A 60 -19.00 -5.74 3.80
CA ARG A 60 -18.22 -4.49 3.96
C ARG A 60 -16.81 -4.61 3.36
N GLY A 61 -16.35 -5.84 3.13
CA GLY A 61 -15.05 -6.19 2.61
C GLY A 61 -14.00 -6.31 3.71
N SER A 62 -13.24 -7.39 3.67
CA SER A 62 -12.07 -7.61 4.53
C SER A 62 -11.02 -6.51 4.32
N VAL A 63 -10.33 -6.12 5.39
CA VAL A 63 -9.25 -5.14 5.33
C VAL A 63 -7.92 -5.89 5.33
N PHE A 64 -7.16 -5.80 4.24
CA PHE A 64 -5.83 -6.41 4.12
C PHE A 64 -4.77 -5.34 4.37
N VAL A 65 -3.98 -5.47 5.43
CA VAL A 65 -2.86 -4.59 5.77
C VAL A 65 -1.57 -5.29 5.38
N TRP A 66 -0.73 -4.60 4.61
CA TRP A 66 0.48 -5.15 4.02
C TRP A 66 1.70 -4.29 4.33
N ALA A 67 2.82 -4.93 4.60
CA ALA A 67 4.10 -4.24 4.67
C ALA A 67 4.57 -3.82 3.27
N SER A 68 5.16 -2.62 3.16
CA SER A 68 5.67 -2.12 1.89
C SER A 68 7.04 -2.69 1.48
N GLY A 69 7.64 -3.58 2.28
CA GLY A 69 8.98 -4.15 2.01
C GLY A 69 10.14 -3.37 2.64
N PHE A 70 11.28 -4.04 2.77
CA PHE A 70 12.50 -3.57 3.46
C PHE A 70 13.75 -3.60 2.56
N GLY A 71 13.56 -3.66 1.23
CA GLY A 71 14.60 -3.77 0.21
C GLY A 71 15.29 -2.46 -0.20
N GLY A 72 15.03 -1.33 0.47
CA GLY A 72 15.51 0.00 0.05
C GLY A 72 17.03 0.07 -0.19
N ARG A 73 17.85 -0.56 0.67
CA ARG A 73 19.32 -0.61 0.51
C ARG A 73 19.81 -1.43 -0.68
N ARG A 74 18.96 -2.33 -1.18
CA ARG A 74 19.23 -3.17 -2.35
C ARG A 74 18.69 -2.55 -3.64
N GLY A 75 18.11 -1.34 -3.55
CA GLY A 75 17.51 -0.64 -4.69
C GLY A 75 16.12 -1.15 -5.04
N ASP A 76 15.44 -1.85 -4.12
CA ASP A 76 14.09 -2.34 -4.37
C ASP A 76 13.05 -1.22 -4.42
N HIS A 77 11.91 -1.54 -5.04
CA HIS A 77 10.83 -0.63 -5.32
C HIS A 77 9.51 -1.42 -5.23
N CYS A 78 8.70 -1.11 -4.22
CA CYS A 78 7.54 -1.91 -3.84
C CYS A 78 6.41 -1.98 -4.87
N SER A 79 6.46 -1.20 -5.96
CA SER A 79 5.60 -1.45 -7.13
C SER A 79 5.90 -2.78 -7.85
N CYS A 80 7.06 -3.39 -7.59
CA CYS A 80 7.42 -4.71 -8.10
C CYS A 80 6.93 -5.85 -7.20
N ASP A 81 6.39 -5.53 -6.03
CA ASP A 81 5.61 -6.43 -5.21
C ASP A 81 4.11 -6.26 -5.54
N GLY A 82 3.53 -7.26 -6.20
CA GLY A 82 2.12 -7.27 -6.56
C GLY A 82 1.15 -7.44 -5.39
N TYR A 83 1.63 -7.79 -4.19
CA TYR A 83 0.81 -7.78 -2.97
C TYR A 83 0.69 -6.36 -2.44
N GLY A 84 1.79 -5.69 -2.07
CA GLY A 84 1.78 -4.29 -1.63
C GLY A 84 1.30 -3.30 -2.70
N GLY A 85 1.49 -3.62 -3.99
CA GLY A 85 0.99 -2.86 -5.14
C GLY A 85 -0.51 -3.06 -5.44
N SER A 86 -1.20 -3.94 -4.73
CA SER A 86 -2.62 -4.22 -4.96
C SER A 86 -3.52 -3.10 -4.44
N VAL A 87 -4.55 -2.73 -5.21
CA VAL A 87 -5.55 -1.76 -4.75
C VAL A 87 -6.40 -2.29 -3.58
N TYR A 88 -6.40 -3.60 -3.36
CA TYR A 88 -7.17 -4.26 -2.30
C TYR A 88 -6.44 -4.29 -0.95
N THR A 89 -5.17 -3.89 -0.92
CA THR A 89 -4.33 -3.87 0.27
C THR A 89 -4.09 -2.43 0.73
N VAL A 90 -3.92 -2.28 2.04
CA VAL A 90 -3.42 -1.07 2.68
C VAL A 90 -1.93 -1.27 2.89
N SER A 91 -1.11 -0.78 1.95
CA SER A 91 0.35 -0.86 2.04
C SER A 91 0.90 0.18 3.01
N ILE A 92 1.68 -0.27 3.99
CA ILE A 92 2.19 0.51 5.12
C ILE A 92 3.72 0.49 5.13
N GLY A 93 4.29 1.70 5.07
CA GLY A 93 5.72 1.95 5.28
C GLY A 93 6.11 2.04 6.75
N GLY A 94 7.42 1.96 7.01
CA GLY A 94 8.02 2.11 8.33
C GLY A 94 8.70 3.47 8.56
N GLY A 95 9.43 3.59 9.66
CA GLY A 95 10.08 4.84 10.07
C GLY A 95 11.56 4.99 9.69
N ALA A 96 12.22 3.95 9.18
CA ALA A 96 13.67 3.91 8.93
C ALA A 96 14.01 4.11 7.42
N PRO A 97 14.30 5.35 6.96
CA PRO A 97 14.23 5.73 5.55
C PRO A 97 15.15 4.93 4.61
N ASP A 98 16.32 4.52 5.09
CA ASP A 98 17.34 3.80 4.30
C ASP A 98 16.88 2.42 3.81
N TYR A 99 15.97 1.80 4.56
CA TYR A 99 15.48 0.46 4.27
C TYR A 99 14.11 0.47 3.60
N LEU A 100 13.42 1.60 3.60
CA LEU A 100 12.11 1.72 2.99
C LEU A 100 12.22 1.60 1.47
N GLU A 101 11.36 0.76 0.91
CA GLU A 101 11.10 0.77 -0.50
C GLU A 101 10.20 1.95 -0.87
N ARG A 102 10.58 2.65 -1.93
CA ARG A 102 9.76 3.72 -2.48
C ARG A 102 8.74 3.12 -3.42
N CYS A 103 7.48 3.52 -3.32
CA CYS A 103 6.51 3.28 -4.38
C CYS A 103 5.29 4.19 -4.24
N SER A 104 4.57 4.31 -5.36
CA SER A 104 3.31 5.07 -5.43
C SER A 104 2.11 4.31 -4.84
N SER A 105 2.26 3.03 -4.48
CA SER A 105 1.22 2.21 -3.85
C SER A 105 1.20 2.29 -2.33
N THR A 106 2.27 2.75 -1.67
CA THR A 106 2.29 2.95 -0.21
C THR A 106 1.26 3.99 0.19
N LEU A 107 0.31 3.61 1.06
CA LEU A 107 -0.80 4.49 1.45
C LEU A 107 -0.41 5.40 2.62
N ALA A 108 0.26 4.84 3.63
CA ALA A 108 0.62 5.57 4.84
C ALA A 108 1.84 4.94 5.53
N THR A 109 2.27 5.58 6.61
CA THR A 109 3.39 5.14 7.44
C THR A 109 2.92 4.92 8.86
N ALA A 110 3.51 3.95 9.54
CA ALA A 110 3.40 3.81 10.98
C ALA A 110 4.79 3.72 11.62
N TYR A 111 4.94 4.24 12.83
CA TYR A 111 6.18 4.05 13.57
C TYR A 111 6.30 2.60 14.04
N ALA A 112 7.48 2.05 13.87
CA ALA A 112 7.86 0.77 14.43
C ALA A 112 9.27 0.88 14.97
N GLY A 113 9.41 1.03 16.29
CA GLY A 113 10.73 1.10 16.94
C GLY A 113 11.61 2.29 16.50
N GLY A 114 12.64 2.58 17.28
CA GLY A 114 13.68 3.56 16.94
C GLY A 114 14.94 2.85 16.45
N GLU A 115 15.79 3.57 15.71
CA GLU A 115 17.16 3.12 15.46
C GLU A 115 17.93 2.96 16.78
N ALA A 116 18.85 2.01 16.81
CA ALA A 116 19.78 1.84 17.93
C ALA A 116 20.75 3.04 18.00
N GLY A 117 20.29 4.17 18.54
CA GLY A 117 21.12 5.36 18.73
C GLY A 117 20.34 6.67 18.76
N GLU A 118 19.17 6.75 18.12
CA GLU A 118 18.35 7.97 18.16
C GLU A 118 17.30 7.88 19.27
N THR A 119 17.45 8.77 20.26
CA THR A 119 16.47 9.13 21.27
C THR A 119 15.27 9.85 20.65
N VAL A 120 14.61 9.24 19.68
CA VAL A 120 13.22 9.55 19.37
C VAL A 120 12.42 8.50 20.11
N ASN A 121 11.64 8.94 21.09
CA ASN A 121 10.82 8.12 21.97
C ASN A 121 9.76 7.32 21.17
N ALA A 122 10.20 6.32 20.41
CA ALA A 122 9.38 5.33 19.77
C ALA A 122 8.84 4.42 20.87
N VAL A 123 7.62 4.67 21.30
CA VAL A 123 6.89 3.88 22.31
C VAL A 123 7.80 3.46 23.47
N GLU A 124 8.12 4.40 24.36
CA GLU A 124 8.71 4.11 25.69
C GLU A 124 7.77 3.24 26.60
N GLY A 125 6.72 2.66 26.00
CA GLY A 125 5.60 1.98 26.65
C GLY A 125 5.61 0.45 26.55
N VAL A 126 6.39 -0.20 25.66
CA VAL A 126 6.58 -1.66 25.77
C VAL A 126 7.73 -1.91 26.74
N ARG A 127 7.54 -1.53 28.00
CA ARG A 127 8.30 -2.12 29.10
C ARG A 127 7.87 -3.57 29.16
N CYS A 128 8.75 -4.46 28.72
CA CYS A 128 8.64 -5.88 28.99
C CYS A 128 8.30 -6.05 30.48
N PRO A 129 7.14 -6.63 30.84
CA PRO A 129 6.84 -6.93 32.24
C PRO A 129 7.99 -7.80 32.74
N ARG A 130 8.69 -7.33 33.79
CA ARG A 130 9.87 -8.03 34.36
C ARG A 130 9.56 -9.44 34.90
N GLN A 131 8.32 -9.90 34.83
CA GLN A 131 7.88 -11.18 35.37
C GLN A 131 6.84 -11.83 34.45
N VAL A 132 7.29 -12.41 33.35
CA VAL A 132 6.65 -13.59 32.78
C VAL A 132 7.77 -14.59 32.51
N THR A 133 7.92 -15.54 33.42
CA THR A 133 8.88 -16.64 33.29
C THR A 133 8.56 -17.42 32.02
N GLN A 134 9.48 -17.35 31.05
CA GLN A 134 9.50 -18.01 29.72
C GLN A 134 9.04 -17.23 28.47
N GLN A 135 8.75 -15.93 28.52
CA GLN A 135 8.61 -15.11 27.30
C GLN A 135 9.64 -13.97 27.30
N SER A 136 10.76 -14.19 26.60
CA SER A 136 11.76 -13.15 26.35
C SER A 136 11.16 -12.07 25.45
N CYS A 137 11.06 -10.84 25.97
CA CYS A 137 10.66 -9.68 25.20
C CYS A 137 11.91 -9.04 24.59
N SER A 138 11.97 -8.99 23.26
CA SER A 138 13.10 -8.44 22.50
C SER A 138 12.80 -7.02 22.04
N ARG A 139 13.80 -6.13 22.11
CA ARG A 139 13.76 -4.88 21.35
C ARG A 139 13.82 -5.24 19.86
N ALA A 140 12.75 -4.96 19.14
CA ALA A 140 12.71 -5.23 17.72
C ALA A 140 13.28 -4.04 16.95
N ALA A 141 14.06 -4.33 15.89
CA ALA A 141 14.53 -3.31 14.96
C ALA A 141 13.36 -2.67 14.21
N SER A 142 13.54 -1.45 13.71
CA SER A 142 12.53 -0.81 12.87
C SER A 142 12.36 -1.59 11.57
N ASP A 143 11.17 -2.15 11.37
CA ASP A 143 10.79 -2.92 10.18
C ASP A 143 9.35 -2.54 9.76
N THR A 144 9.09 -2.58 8.47
CA THR A 144 7.77 -2.37 7.86
C THR A 144 6.73 -3.39 8.32
N SER A 145 7.14 -4.61 8.70
CA SER A 145 6.23 -5.62 9.27
C SER A 145 5.64 -5.19 10.62
N LEU A 146 6.47 -4.59 11.48
CA LEU A 146 6.02 -4.04 12.76
C LEU A 146 5.16 -2.79 12.55
N ALA A 147 5.50 -1.96 11.57
CA ALA A 147 4.72 -0.77 11.23
C ALA A 147 3.30 -1.18 10.78
N SER A 148 3.22 -2.20 9.94
CA SER A 148 1.95 -2.80 9.49
C SER A 148 1.14 -3.37 10.65
N SER A 149 1.80 -3.96 11.66
CA SER A 149 1.13 -4.41 12.89
C SER A 149 0.51 -3.26 13.68
N VAL A 150 1.25 -2.15 13.84
CA VAL A 150 0.73 -0.92 14.47
C VAL A 150 -0.45 -0.37 13.68
N ALA A 151 -0.33 -0.29 12.36
CA ALA A 151 -1.41 0.16 11.48
C ALA A 151 -2.66 -0.72 11.61
N ALA A 152 -2.52 -2.05 11.66
CA ALA A 152 -3.64 -2.97 11.87
C ALA A 152 -4.34 -2.70 13.21
N GLY A 153 -3.58 -2.42 14.28
CA GLY A 153 -4.13 -2.02 15.58
C GLY A 153 -4.91 -0.69 15.50
N VAL A 154 -4.37 0.32 14.83
CA VAL A 154 -5.07 1.61 14.63
C VAL A 154 -6.35 1.44 13.80
N ILE A 155 -6.30 0.63 12.75
CA ILE A 155 -7.47 0.28 11.95
C ILE A 155 -8.51 -0.46 12.79
N ALA A 156 -8.10 -1.33 13.72
CA ALA A 156 -9.02 -2.01 14.63
C ALA A 156 -9.79 -1.01 15.52
N LEU A 157 -9.11 -0.02 16.11
CA LEU A 157 -9.76 1.07 16.87
C LEU A 157 -10.73 1.87 15.99
N THR A 158 -10.36 2.10 14.73
CA THR A 158 -11.18 2.83 13.76
C THR A 158 -12.45 2.04 13.41
N LEU A 159 -12.34 0.72 13.24
CA LEU A 159 -13.47 -0.17 13.00
C LEU A 159 -14.35 -0.37 14.25
N GLU A 160 -13.77 -0.31 15.45
CA GLU A 160 -14.53 -0.31 16.71
C GLU A 160 -15.41 0.95 16.80
N ALA A 161 -14.85 2.11 16.48
CA ALA A 161 -15.58 3.37 16.44
C ALA A 161 -16.70 3.39 15.40
N ASN A 162 -16.50 2.73 14.26
CA ASN A 162 -17.53 2.56 13.25
C ASN A 162 -17.45 1.20 12.54
N PRO A 163 -18.21 0.19 13.00
CA PRO A 163 -18.19 -1.14 12.40
C PRO A 163 -18.75 -1.20 10.97
N LEU A 164 -19.45 -0.15 10.53
CA LEU A 164 -20.09 -0.08 9.22
C LEU A 164 -19.13 0.29 8.09
N LEU A 165 -17.92 0.76 8.42
CA LEU A 165 -16.90 1.15 7.43
C LEU A 165 -16.58 -0.01 6.48
N THR A 166 -16.57 0.29 5.18
CA THR A 166 -16.09 -0.62 4.15
C THR A 166 -14.56 -0.60 4.05
N TRP A 167 -13.98 -1.57 3.36
CA TRP A 167 -12.53 -1.60 3.09
C TRP A 167 -12.03 -0.31 2.40
N ARG A 168 -12.86 0.30 1.53
CA ARG A 168 -12.56 1.59 0.87
C ARG A 168 -12.67 2.75 1.84
N ASP A 169 -13.68 2.77 2.69
CA ASP A 169 -13.84 3.84 3.68
C ASP A 169 -12.63 3.93 4.61
N VAL A 170 -12.07 2.79 5.03
CA VAL A 170 -10.82 2.74 5.81
C VAL A 170 -9.67 3.42 5.07
N GLN A 171 -9.47 3.11 3.78
CA GLN A 171 -8.42 3.76 2.98
C GLN A 171 -8.66 5.27 2.87
N HIS A 172 -9.89 5.71 2.61
CA HIS A 172 -10.23 7.14 2.53
C HIS A 172 -9.98 7.89 3.85
N ILE A 173 -10.30 7.27 4.99
CA ILE A 173 -10.02 7.84 6.31
C ILE A 173 -8.51 7.99 6.48
N ILE A 174 -7.72 6.95 6.17
CA ILE A 174 -6.25 7.01 6.22
C ILE A 174 -5.72 8.19 5.41
N VAL A 175 -6.15 8.37 4.17
CA VAL A 175 -5.71 9.49 3.31
C VAL A 175 -6.02 10.85 3.94
N ARG A 176 -7.20 11.00 4.55
CA ARG A 176 -7.66 12.28 5.11
C ARG A 176 -7.00 12.65 6.43
N THR A 177 -6.61 11.66 7.23
CA THR A 177 -6.15 11.88 8.60
C THR A 177 -4.66 11.70 8.77
N SER A 178 -3.96 11.11 7.79
CA SER A 178 -2.50 10.93 7.86
C SER A 178 -1.79 12.28 7.90
N LYS A 179 -0.69 12.32 8.66
CA LYS A 179 0.05 13.56 8.90
C LYS A 179 1.48 13.46 8.38
N SER A 180 1.83 14.36 7.47
CA SER A 180 3.20 14.46 6.91
C SER A 180 4.22 15.12 7.85
N HIS A 181 3.77 15.74 8.95
CA HIS A 181 4.68 16.41 9.89
C HIS A 181 5.69 15.42 10.49
N HIS A 182 6.91 15.88 10.76
CA HIS A 182 8.01 15.10 11.34
C HIS A 182 8.56 13.94 10.49
N LEU A 183 8.04 13.74 9.28
CA LEU A 183 8.59 12.78 8.31
C LEU A 183 9.44 13.53 7.27
N LEU A 184 10.74 13.29 7.29
CA LEU A 184 11.68 13.93 6.37
C LEU A 184 11.82 13.10 5.09
N ALA A 185 11.32 13.65 3.98
CA ALA A 185 11.52 13.11 2.64
C ALA A 185 11.70 14.25 1.62
N PRO A 186 12.59 14.11 0.63
CA PRO A 186 12.82 15.13 -0.38
C PRO A 186 11.70 15.21 -1.44
N ASP A 187 10.87 14.17 -1.55
CA ASP A 187 9.87 14.02 -2.63
C ASP A 187 8.44 14.39 -2.23
N TRP A 188 8.26 14.97 -1.04
CA TRP A 188 6.96 15.47 -0.61
C TRP A 188 6.38 16.47 -1.61
N SER A 189 5.18 16.19 -2.10
CA SER A 189 4.46 17.06 -3.03
C SER A 189 2.97 17.13 -2.68
N VAL A 190 2.29 18.20 -3.09
CA VAL A 190 0.84 18.32 -2.94
C VAL A 190 0.18 17.84 -4.22
N ASN A 191 -0.70 16.85 -4.13
CA ASN A 191 -1.41 16.30 -5.28
C ASN A 191 -2.58 17.19 -5.72
N GLY A 192 -3.23 16.84 -6.84
CA GLY A 192 -4.37 17.59 -7.39
C GLY A 192 -5.62 17.64 -6.48
N ALA A 193 -5.68 16.81 -5.44
CA ALA A 193 -6.74 16.82 -4.44
C ALA A 193 -6.37 17.61 -3.17
N GLY A 194 -5.18 18.23 -3.13
CA GLY A 194 -4.72 19.05 -2.01
C GLY A 194 -4.03 18.27 -0.87
N PHE A 195 -3.78 16.97 -1.05
CA PHE A 195 -3.09 16.14 -0.06
C PHE A 195 -1.59 16.11 -0.30
N LYS A 196 -0.81 16.16 0.77
CA LYS A 196 0.64 15.99 0.72
C LYS A 196 0.98 14.50 0.66
N VAL A 197 1.79 14.09 -0.32
CA VAL A 197 2.14 12.69 -0.60
C VAL A 197 3.64 12.54 -0.89
N SER A 198 4.21 11.42 -0.46
CA SER A 198 5.60 10.99 -0.71
C SER A 198 5.59 9.52 -1.09
N HIS A 199 6.48 9.10 -1.99
CA HIS A 199 6.67 7.69 -2.35
C HIS A 199 7.37 6.89 -1.23
N LEU A 200 7.99 7.56 -0.26
CA LEU A 200 8.54 6.93 0.94
C LEU A 200 7.47 6.69 2.01
N TYR A 201 6.56 7.65 2.19
CA TYR A 201 5.67 7.68 3.36
C TYR A 201 4.17 7.63 3.04
N GLY A 202 3.80 7.54 1.76
CA GLY A 202 2.41 7.70 1.33
C GLY A 202 1.86 9.07 1.72
N PHE A 203 0.67 9.10 2.30
CA PHE A 203 0.03 10.31 2.84
C PHE A 203 0.59 10.74 4.21
N GLY A 204 1.54 9.99 4.77
CA GLY A 204 2.22 10.30 6.02
C GLY A 204 1.87 9.36 7.16
N LEU A 205 2.15 9.80 8.39
CA LEU A 205 2.00 8.99 9.58
C LEU A 205 0.53 8.81 9.94
N LEU A 206 0.13 7.57 10.26
CA LEU A 206 -1.18 7.27 10.82
C LEU A 206 -1.39 8.00 12.15
N ASP A 207 -2.60 8.54 12.33
CA ASP A 207 -3.02 9.23 13.53
C ASP A 207 -4.28 8.58 14.09
N ALA A 208 -4.11 7.77 15.13
CA ALA A 208 -5.20 6.96 15.68
C ALA A 208 -6.38 7.79 16.19
N GLU A 209 -6.11 8.91 16.87
CA GLU A 209 -7.15 9.80 17.39
C GLU A 209 -7.96 10.40 16.24
N SER A 210 -7.28 10.90 15.21
CA SER A 210 -7.91 11.54 14.05
C SER A 210 -8.69 10.53 13.21
N MET A 211 -8.17 9.31 13.04
CA MET A 211 -8.87 8.21 12.35
C MET A 211 -10.16 7.82 13.07
N VAL A 212 -10.10 7.61 14.39
CA VAL A 212 -11.28 7.28 15.22
C VAL A 212 -12.33 8.39 15.15
N LYS A 213 -11.92 9.66 15.35
CA LYS A 213 -12.83 10.81 15.27
C LYS A 213 -13.45 11.00 13.89
N GLU A 214 -12.71 10.73 12.82
CA GLU A 214 -13.24 10.79 11.45
C GLU A 214 -14.21 9.63 11.18
N ALA A 215 -13.94 8.43 11.72
CA ALA A 215 -14.80 7.25 11.61
C ALA A 215 -16.17 7.44 12.25
N GLU A 216 -16.24 8.06 13.44
CA GLU A 216 -17.51 8.32 14.17
C GLU A 216 -18.50 9.16 13.35
N ARG A 217 -17.99 10.06 12.51
CA ARG A 217 -18.80 10.96 11.66
C ARG A 217 -18.78 10.57 10.18
N TRP A 218 -18.19 9.42 9.84
CA TRP A 218 -17.94 9.04 8.46
C TRP A 218 -19.23 8.75 7.72
N ARG A 219 -19.32 9.26 6.48
CA ARG A 219 -20.36 8.90 5.54
C ARG A 219 -19.78 7.94 4.51
N PRO A 220 -20.32 6.71 4.38
CA PRO A 220 -19.80 5.73 3.45
C PRO A 220 -19.66 6.27 2.03
N VAL A 221 -18.55 5.96 1.38
CA VAL A 221 -18.34 6.35 -0.02
C VAL A 221 -19.31 5.61 -0.95
N PRO A 222 -19.67 6.19 -2.11
CA PRO A 222 -20.49 5.50 -3.10
C PRO A 222 -19.86 4.19 -3.58
N ALA A 223 -20.69 3.35 -4.21
CA ALA A 223 -20.22 2.10 -4.82
C ALA A 223 -19.04 2.33 -5.78
N GLN A 224 -18.05 1.44 -5.74
CA GLN A 224 -16.85 1.55 -6.56
C GLN A 224 -17.21 1.38 -8.03
N HIS A 225 -16.79 2.32 -8.87
CA HIS A 225 -16.80 2.17 -10.33
C HIS A 225 -15.40 1.86 -10.84
N ARG A 226 -15.32 1.05 -11.89
CA ARG A 226 -14.06 0.72 -12.56
C ARG A 226 -14.15 1.10 -14.03
N CYS A 227 -13.36 2.09 -14.43
CA CYS A 227 -13.14 2.44 -15.83
C CYS A 227 -11.86 1.74 -16.30
N VAL A 228 -11.94 1.05 -17.43
CA VAL A 228 -10.79 0.44 -18.10
C VAL A 228 -10.77 0.98 -19.51
N GLU A 229 -9.74 1.75 -19.82
CA GLU A 229 -9.51 2.27 -21.16
C GLU A 229 -8.13 1.77 -21.62
N GLU A 230 -8.06 1.35 -22.88
CA GLU A 230 -6.82 0.90 -23.49
C GLU A 230 -6.31 2.02 -24.40
N ALA A 231 -5.04 2.37 -24.23
CA ALA A 231 -4.39 3.26 -25.17
C ALA A 231 -4.32 2.56 -26.55
N PRO A 232 -4.50 3.28 -27.67
CA PRO A 232 -4.37 2.71 -29.00
C PRO A 232 -3.03 1.98 -29.13
N ILE A 233 -3.03 0.78 -29.71
CA ILE A 233 -1.81 -0.01 -29.92
C ILE A 233 -0.84 0.83 -30.74
N GLN A 234 0.23 1.28 -30.10
CA GLN A 234 1.32 1.94 -30.78
C GLN A 234 2.26 0.85 -31.31
N ARG A 235 2.57 0.87 -32.62
CA ARG A 235 3.59 -0.01 -33.22
C ARG A 235 4.87 0.05 -32.38
N SER A 236 5.61 -1.06 -32.29
CA SER A 236 6.79 -1.21 -31.41
C SER A 236 7.63 0.06 -31.31
N ARG A 237 7.56 0.75 -30.17
CA ARG A 237 8.36 1.94 -29.89
C ARG A 237 9.62 1.52 -29.17
N THR A 238 10.77 1.78 -29.77
CA THR A 238 12.07 1.51 -29.15
C THR A 238 12.33 2.54 -28.04
N ILE A 239 12.74 2.07 -26.87
CA ILE A 239 13.25 2.91 -25.79
C ILE A 239 14.76 3.04 -26.02
N HIS A 240 15.22 4.24 -26.36
CA HIS A 240 16.64 4.49 -26.57
C HIS A 240 17.32 4.87 -25.24
N PRO A 241 18.54 4.37 -24.97
CA PRO A 241 19.30 4.77 -23.79
C PRO A 241 19.41 6.30 -23.66
N GLY A 242 19.13 6.82 -22.47
CA GLY A 242 19.20 8.26 -22.17
C GLY A 242 18.07 9.12 -22.75
N SER A 243 17.13 8.56 -23.52
CA SER A 243 16.00 9.31 -24.11
C SER A 243 14.66 8.85 -23.52
N PRO A 244 13.83 9.77 -22.99
CA PRO A 244 12.53 9.39 -22.46
C PRO A 244 11.56 9.03 -23.60
N LEU A 245 10.78 7.97 -23.39
CA LEU A 245 9.67 7.62 -24.26
C LEU A 245 8.35 8.14 -23.66
N THR A 246 7.84 9.25 -24.19
CA THR A 246 6.57 9.82 -23.71
C THR A 246 5.38 9.25 -24.49
N SER A 247 4.34 8.87 -23.74
CA SER A 247 3.02 8.53 -24.26
C SER A 247 1.96 9.37 -23.55
N VAL A 248 1.06 9.97 -24.30
CA VAL A 248 -0.02 10.81 -23.77
C VAL A 248 -1.35 10.16 -24.12
N PHE A 249 -2.18 9.93 -23.11
CA PHE A 249 -3.52 9.37 -23.26
C PHE A 249 -4.54 10.27 -22.58
N VAL A 250 -5.55 10.68 -23.32
CA VAL A 250 -6.66 11.50 -22.80
C VAL A 250 -7.81 10.56 -22.44
N THR A 251 -7.96 10.31 -21.14
CA THR A 251 -9.05 9.49 -20.60
C THR A 251 -10.37 10.26 -20.56
N THR A 252 -11.48 9.58 -20.83
CA THR A 252 -12.83 10.16 -20.65
C THR A 252 -13.42 9.84 -19.27
N GLY A 253 -12.72 9.05 -18.45
CA GLY A 253 -13.26 8.48 -17.22
C GLY A 253 -14.49 7.60 -17.47
N CYS A 254 -14.60 6.99 -18.66
CA CYS A 254 -15.75 6.20 -19.11
C CYS A 254 -17.08 6.99 -19.02
N SER A 255 -17.05 8.29 -19.36
CA SER A 255 -18.22 9.19 -19.21
C SER A 255 -19.46 8.75 -20.00
N GLY A 256 -19.28 7.99 -21.08
CA GLY A 256 -20.37 7.41 -21.89
C GLY A 256 -21.09 6.21 -21.26
N GLU A 257 -20.53 5.58 -20.21
CA GLU A 257 -21.09 4.40 -19.56
C GLU A 257 -21.40 4.68 -18.07
N PRO A 258 -22.64 5.00 -17.68
CA PRO A 258 -22.96 5.42 -16.30
C PRO A 258 -22.50 4.47 -15.19
N ARG A 259 -22.49 3.15 -15.45
CA ARG A 259 -22.05 2.12 -14.48
C ARG A 259 -20.53 1.98 -14.34
N ARG A 260 -19.76 2.56 -15.27
CA ARG A 260 -18.28 2.54 -15.28
C ARG A 260 -17.68 3.93 -15.10
N ARG A 261 -18.51 4.98 -15.20
CA ARG A 261 -18.09 6.37 -15.09
C ARG A 261 -17.40 6.63 -13.75
N VAL A 262 -16.14 7.04 -13.82
CA VAL A 262 -15.35 7.48 -12.65
C VAL A 262 -15.32 9.00 -12.66
N VAL A 263 -15.90 9.62 -11.63
CA VAL A 263 -15.91 11.09 -11.46
C VAL A 263 -14.80 11.54 -10.52
N TYR A 264 -14.52 10.74 -9.49
CA TYR A 264 -13.45 10.96 -8.51
C TYR A 264 -12.56 9.72 -8.49
N VAL A 265 -11.26 9.91 -8.68
CA VAL A 265 -10.29 8.81 -8.73
C VAL A 265 -9.90 8.40 -7.31
N GLU A 266 -9.80 7.09 -7.10
CA GLU A 266 -9.26 6.48 -5.86
C GLU A 266 -7.89 5.87 -6.16
N HIS A 267 -7.85 4.82 -6.98
CA HIS A 267 -6.63 4.16 -7.43
C HIS A 267 -6.48 4.28 -8.95
N VAL A 268 -5.24 4.33 -9.42
CA VAL A 268 -4.89 4.26 -10.84
C VAL A 268 -3.92 3.09 -11.03
N VAL A 269 -4.24 2.18 -11.94
CA VAL A 269 -3.38 1.05 -12.29
C VAL A 269 -2.99 1.19 -13.76
N VAL A 270 -1.69 1.35 -14.02
CA VAL A 270 -1.15 1.37 -15.38
C VAL A 270 -0.60 0.00 -15.72
N ARG A 271 -1.15 -0.62 -16.76
CA ARG A 271 -0.67 -1.91 -17.28
C ARG A 271 0.22 -1.64 -18.48
N VAL A 272 1.50 -1.97 -18.34
CA VAL A 272 2.49 -1.82 -19.42
C VAL A 272 3.06 -3.18 -19.80
N ALA A 273 3.34 -3.36 -21.08
CA ALA A 273 4.12 -4.48 -21.60
C ALA A 273 5.35 -3.89 -22.29
N VAL A 274 6.53 -4.15 -21.72
CA VAL A 274 7.82 -3.60 -22.20
C VAL A 274 8.82 -4.73 -22.33
N ALA A 275 9.43 -4.86 -23.50
CA ALA A 275 10.58 -5.73 -23.71
C ALA A 275 11.86 -4.88 -23.63
N HIS A 276 12.79 -5.26 -22.75
CA HIS A 276 14.04 -4.54 -22.54
C HIS A 276 15.16 -5.51 -22.16
N GLY A 277 16.39 -5.26 -22.63
CA GLY A 277 17.54 -6.13 -22.35
C GLY A 277 17.98 -6.15 -20.88
N ARG A 278 17.67 -5.09 -20.13
CA ARG A 278 17.95 -4.97 -18.69
C ARG A 278 16.82 -4.21 -18.00
N ARG A 279 15.94 -4.91 -17.29
CA ARG A 279 14.73 -4.30 -16.69
C ARG A 279 15.04 -3.16 -15.72
N GLY A 280 16.11 -3.31 -14.93
CA GLY A 280 16.56 -2.34 -13.92
C GLY A 280 16.97 -0.97 -14.45
N ASP A 281 17.28 -0.86 -15.74
CA ASP A 281 17.61 0.43 -16.37
C ASP A 281 16.35 1.27 -16.69
N LEU A 282 15.16 0.69 -16.57
CA LEU A 282 13.90 1.38 -16.83
C LEU A 282 13.46 2.22 -15.63
N SER A 283 12.94 3.41 -15.93
CA SER A 283 12.18 4.24 -14.99
C SER A 283 10.86 4.61 -15.65
N ILE A 284 9.77 4.49 -14.90
CA ILE A 284 8.41 4.74 -15.40
C ILE A 284 7.73 5.72 -14.47
N THR A 285 7.28 6.83 -15.05
CA THR A 285 6.52 7.87 -14.35
C THR A 285 5.17 8.10 -15.03
N LEU A 286 4.17 8.42 -14.23
CA LEU A 286 2.84 8.80 -14.69
C LEU A 286 2.55 10.22 -14.20
N ALA A 287 2.16 11.12 -15.10
CA ALA A 287 1.70 12.45 -14.75
C ALA A 287 0.18 12.55 -14.92
N SER A 288 -0.53 13.00 -13.89
CA SER A 288 -1.96 13.27 -13.95
C SER A 288 -2.24 14.61 -14.69
N PRO A 289 -3.49 14.85 -15.15
CA PRO A 289 -3.87 16.13 -15.74
C PRO A 289 -3.69 17.34 -14.80
N SER A 290 -3.71 17.11 -13.49
CA SER A 290 -3.46 18.14 -12.47
C SER A 290 -1.97 18.33 -12.14
N GLY A 291 -1.07 17.65 -12.85
CA GLY A 291 0.38 17.74 -12.65
C GLY A 291 0.93 16.89 -11.50
N THR A 292 0.13 16.00 -10.90
CA THR A 292 0.64 15.05 -9.90
C THR A 292 1.45 13.97 -10.59
N VAL A 293 2.72 13.81 -10.19
CA VAL A 293 3.63 12.81 -10.77
C VAL A 293 3.77 11.63 -9.81
N SER A 294 3.48 10.43 -10.31
CA SER A 294 3.69 9.17 -9.61
C SER A 294 4.84 8.41 -10.25
N GLN A 295 5.86 8.06 -9.46
CA GLN A 295 6.90 7.12 -9.87
C GLN A 295 6.33 5.71 -9.76
N LEU A 296 6.09 5.07 -10.91
CA LEU A 296 5.56 3.71 -10.98
C LEU A 296 6.69 2.69 -10.85
N LEU A 297 7.87 3.02 -11.38
CA LEU A 297 9.08 2.22 -11.27
C LEU A 297 10.30 3.16 -11.26
N ALA A 298 11.21 2.95 -10.32
CA ALA A 298 12.54 3.56 -10.33
C ALA A 298 13.57 2.59 -10.92
N ASN A 299 14.73 3.12 -11.29
CA ASN A 299 15.90 2.31 -11.59
C ASN A 299 16.28 1.44 -10.39
N ARG A 300 16.67 0.19 -10.66
CA ARG A 300 17.01 -0.84 -9.66
C ARG A 300 18.13 -1.73 -10.18
#